data_AF-A0A3N5KJH9-F1
#
_entry.id   AF-A0A3N5KJH9-F1
#
_cell.length_a   1.000
_cell.length_b   1.000
_cell.length_c   1.000
_cell.angle_alpha   90.00
_cell.angle_beta   90.00
_cell.angle_gamma   90.00
#
_symmetry.space_group_name_H-M   'P 1'
#
loop_
_entity.id
_entity.type
_entity.pdbx_description
1 polymer ?
#
loop_
_entity_poly.entity_id
_entity_poly.type
_entity_poly.pdbx_seq_one_letter_code
_entity_poly.pdbx_strand_id
1 'polypeptide(L)'
;VEIRSPADGFVLARSVTEGQFVSAGSELYRIADLGKVWILAETYESEGDLLKPGMEVMAIHPQTKRTYRARVTGILPQFDPETRTMKVRLEADNPGYSLRPDMFVDLEVQVRMAQAVTVPVEAVIDSGTRKTVFVDRGEGKFEPRSVETGRRMGDRVEITKGLAEGEKIVVSGNFLIDSESRMRLAAAGIYGAWHVDPVCEMNVDEGKAKAAGKTVDHGGMTYYFCSDDCVAKFRKEPAKYVKGAAPKAETARESDGLPVDPVCGMAVDPMTARAANRVGEHKGKTYYFCSDECKKSFEKDPAKYARK
;
A
#
# COMPACT_ATOMS: atom_id res chain seq x y z
N VAL A 1 25.68 -27.49 58.35
CA VAL A 1 26.26 -26.48 57.46
C VAL A 1 25.28 -25.34 57.38
N GLU A 2 25.72 -24.11 57.63
CA GLU A 2 24.88 -22.92 57.41
C GLU A 2 25.04 -22.47 55.95
N ILE A 3 23.93 -22.32 55.23
CA ILE A 3 23.92 -21.85 53.84
C ILE A 3 23.25 -20.48 53.85
N ARG A 4 23.99 -19.45 53.43
CA ARG A 4 23.52 -18.06 53.34
C ARG A 4 23.30 -17.67 51.89
N SER A 5 22.48 -16.65 51.67
CA SER A 5 22.31 -16.09 50.32
C SER A 5 23.64 -15.54 49.80
N PRO A 6 24.03 -15.84 48.55
CA PRO A 6 25.25 -15.29 47.96
C PRO A 6 25.08 -13.83 47.49
N ALA A 7 23.85 -13.34 47.38
CA ALA A 7 23.54 -11.99 46.92
C ALA A 7 22.24 -11.47 47.56
N ASP A 8 22.06 -10.16 47.55
CA ASP A 8 20.78 -9.53 47.86
C ASP A 8 19.79 -9.75 46.71
N GLY A 9 18.52 -9.97 47.03
CA GLY A 9 17.50 -10.19 46.01
C GLY A 9 16.21 -10.80 46.52
N PHE A 10 15.38 -11.23 45.59
CA PHE A 10 14.09 -11.85 45.84
C PHE A 10 14.19 -13.37 45.67
N VAL A 11 13.58 -14.11 46.59
CA VAL A 11 13.41 -15.57 46.45
C VAL A 11 12.34 -15.83 45.40
N LEU A 12 12.75 -16.24 44.20
CA LEU A 12 11.86 -16.60 43.09
C LEU A 12 11.29 -18.01 43.26
N ALA A 13 12.07 -18.92 43.83
CA ALA A 13 11.65 -20.28 44.11
C ALA A 13 12.26 -20.79 45.41
N ARG A 14 11.49 -21.57 46.15
CA ARG A 14 11.93 -22.36 47.30
C ARG A 14 11.69 -23.83 46.97
N SER A 15 12.77 -24.56 46.77
CA SER A 15 12.76 -25.95 46.31
C SER A 15 13.07 -26.94 47.45
N VAL A 16 13.13 -26.45 48.70
CA VAL A 16 13.40 -27.25 49.89
C VAL A 16 12.38 -27.00 51.01
N THR A 17 11.98 -28.08 51.67
CA THR A 17 11.14 -28.06 52.87
C THR A 17 11.91 -28.55 54.10
N GLU A 18 11.46 -28.17 55.28
CA GLU A 18 12.04 -28.64 56.53
C GLU A 18 11.96 -30.18 56.64
N GLY A 19 13.02 -30.80 57.16
CA GLY A 19 13.13 -32.26 57.28
C GLY A 19 13.45 -33.01 55.97
N GLN A 20 13.49 -32.33 54.83
CA GLN A 20 13.84 -32.93 53.54
C GLN A 20 15.35 -33.23 53.47
N PHE A 21 15.69 -34.44 53.03
CA PHE A 21 17.06 -34.79 52.70
C PHE A 21 17.48 -34.10 51.40
N VAL A 22 18.65 -33.45 51.39
CA VAL A 22 19.20 -32.73 50.23
C VAL A 22 20.60 -33.23 49.93
N SER A 23 20.93 -33.30 48.64
CA SER A 23 22.22 -33.77 48.15
C SER A 23 23.05 -32.61 47.59
N ALA A 24 24.36 -32.82 47.43
CA ALA A 24 25.19 -31.86 46.72
C ALA A 24 24.66 -31.63 45.29
N GLY A 25 24.48 -30.37 44.91
CA GLY A 25 23.88 -29.98 43.64
C GLY A 25 22.37 -29.77 43.66
N SER A 26 21.67 -30.07 44.77
CA SER A 26 20.26 -29.71 44.91
C SER A 26 20.06 -28.19 44.95
N GLU A 27 19.19 -27.65 44.10
CA GLU A 27 18.75 -26.26 44.19
C GLU A 27 17.86 -26.12 45.42
N LEU A 28 18.26 -25.29 46.40
CA LEU A 28 17.47 -25.05 47.61
C LEU A 28 16.55 -23.83 47.43
N TYR A 29 17.13 -22.75 46.91
CA TYR A 29 16.47 -21.48 46.66
C TYR A 29 16.97 -20.91 45.34
N ARG A 30 16.08 -20.26 44.60
CA ARG A 30 16.44 -19.41 43.47
C ARG A 30 16.28 -17.96 43.87
N ILE A 31 17.36 -17.20 43.85
CA ILE A 31 17.39 -15.80 44.28
C ILE A 31 17.80 -14.95 43.08
N ALA A 32 17.08 -13.85 42.84
CA ALA A 32 17.39 -12.91 41.78
C ALA A 32 17.32 -11.47 42.28
N ASP A 33 18.31 -10.67 41.89
CA ASP A 33 18.20 -9.22 41.97
C ASP A 33 17.29 -8.74 40.84
N LEU A 34 16.21 -8.05 41.21
CA LEU A 34 15.22 -7.50 40.26
C LEU A 34 15.42 -6.01 40.02
N GLY A 35 16.47 -5.37 40.56
CA GLY A 35 16.75 -3.95 40.37
C GLY A 35 17.00 -3.58 38.90
N LYS A 36 17.55 -4.54 38.15
CA LYS A 36 17.64 -4.50 36.68
C LYS A 36 17.03 -5.76 36.10
N VAL A 37 16.28 -5.60 35.01
CA VAL A 37 15.63 -6.72 34.34
C VAL A 37 16.01 -6.76 32.87
N TRP A 38 16.02 -7.97 32.32
CA TRP A 38 16.14 -8.18 30.88
C TRP A 38 14.77 -8.31 30.26
N ILE A 39 14.60 -7.68 29.11
CA ILE A 39 13.45 -7.83 28.25
C ILE A 39 13.93 -8.52 26.98
N LEU A 40 13.24 -9.58 26.58
CA LEU A 40 13.49 -10.30 25.33
C LEU A 40 12.36 -9.97 24.37
N ALA A 41 12.67 -9.23 23.32
CA ALA A 41 11.74 -8.89 22.26
C ALA A 41 11.92 -9.84 21.07
N GLU A 42 10.83 -10.32 20.51
CA GLU A 42 10.84 -11.10 19.28
C GLU A 42 10.56 -10.15 18.11
N THR A 43 11.46 -10.14 17.13
CA THR A 43 11.39 -9.24 15.96
C THR A 43 11.64 -10.02 14.69
N TYR A 44 11.05 -9.60 13.58
CA TYR A 44 11.43 -10.12 12.26
C TYR A 44 12.81 -9.59 11.86
N GLU A 45 13.52 -10.31 11.00
CA GLU A 45 14.86 -9.92 10.52
C GLU A 45 14.90 -8.49 9.95
N SER A 46 13.92 -8.13 9.12
CA SER A 46 13.81 -6.79 8.52
C SER A 46 13.63 -5.65 9.54
N GLU A 47 13.07 -5.96 10.71
CA GLU A 47 12.85 -5.01 11.80
C GLU A 47 14.03 -5.02 12.77
N GLY A 48 14.72 -6.15 12.91
CA GLY A 48 15.95 -6.28 13.70
C GLY A 48 17.04 -5.30 13.27
N ASP A 49 17.15 -5.03 11.96
CA ASP A 49 18.08 -4.04 11.41
C ASP A 49 17.83 -2.60 11.91
N LEU A 50 16.59 -2.31 12.34
CA LEU A 50 16.23 -1.02 12.93
C LEU A 50 16.66 -0.92 14.39
N LEU A 51 16.80 -2.06 15.09
CA LEU A 51 17.12 -2.16 16.51
C LEU A 51 18.63 -2.25 16.73
N LYS A 52 19.32 -1.10 16.78
CA LYS A 52 20.77 -1.07 16.97
C LYS A 52 21.18 -1.16 18.46
N PRO A 53 22.30 -1.84 18.79
CA PRO A 53 22.86 -1.81 20.13
C PRO A 53 23.10 -0.37 20.62
N GLY A 54 22.77 -0.12 21.89
CA GLY A 54 22.85 1.19 22.51
C GLY A 54 21.59 2.06 22.36
N MET A 55 20.67 1.71 21.46
CA MET A 55 19.42 2.44 21.25
C MET A 55 18.54 2.39 22.51
N GLU A 56 17.90 3.52 22.82
CA GLU A 56 16.93 3.62 23.91
C GLU A 56 15.52 3.39 23.35
N VAL A 57 14.76 2.55 24.04
CA VAL A 57 13.35 2.26 23.75
C VAL A 57 12.52 2.38 25.01
N MET A 58 11.22 2.54 24.85
CA MET A 58 10.30 2.63 25.98
C MET A 58 9.59 1.28 26.17
N ALA A 59 9.82 0.66 27.32
CA ALA A 59 9.05 -0.51 27.75
C ALA A 59 7.84 -0.05 28.56
N ILE A 60 6.66 -0.56 28.23
CA ILE A 60 5.39 -0.16 28.83
C ILE A 60 4.79 -1.36 29.54
N HIS A 61 4.49 -1.18 30.82
CA HIS A 61 3.80 -2.20 31.59
C HIS A 61 2.33 -2.29 31.13
N PRO A 62 1.84 -3.46 30.67
CA PRO A 62 0.55 -3.59 30.00
C PRO A 62 -0.64 -3.17 30.87
N GLN A 63 -0.62 -3.48 32.17
CA GLN A 63 -1.71 -3.15 33.10
C GLN A 63 -1.63 -1.74 33.69
N THR A 64 -0.48 -1.33 34.22
CA THR A 64 -0.32 -0.03 34.91
C THR A 64 -0.03 1.12 33.96
N LYS A 65 0.33 0.83 32.70
CA LYS A 65 0.79 1.79 31.70
C LYS A 65 2.02 2.61 32.11
N ARG A 66 2.70 2.20 33.18
CA ARG A 66 3.98 2.78 33.61
C ARG A 66 5.04 2.46 32.57
N THR A 67 5.88 3.44 32.28
CA THR A 67 6.93 3.33 31.28
C THR A 67 8.32 3.23 31.92
N TYR A 68 9.21 2.48 31.29
CA TYR A 68 10.58 2.22 31.71
C TYR A 68 11.49 2.44 30.52
N ARG A 69 12.61 3.13 30.76
CA ARG A 69 13.65 3.24 29.74
C ARG A 69 14.39 1.92 29.67
N ALA A 70 14.40 1.33 28.48
CA ALA A 70 15.17 0.13 28.19
C ALA A 70 16.23 0.44 27.15
N ARG A 71 17.41 -0.16 27.29
CA ARG A 71 18.51 -0.04 26.33
C ARG A 71 18.69 -1.35 25.59
N VAL A 72 18.75 -1.29 24.27
CA VAL A 72 19.10 -2.44 23.44
C VAL A 72 20.55 -2.83 23.74
N THR A 73 20.75 -4.03 24.29
CA THR A 73 22.08 -4.56 24.58
C THR A 73 22.65 -5.33 23.40
N GLY A 74 21.80 -5.99 22.63
CA GLY A 74 22.20 -6.69 21.41
C GLY A 74 21.09 -7.55 20.82
N ILE A 75 21.32 -7.99 19.59
CA ILE A 75 20.51 -8.98 18.90
C ILE A 75 21.18 -10.32 19.14
N LEU A 76 20.46 -11.29 19.69
CA LEU A 76 20.99 -12.62 19.95
C LEU A 76 21.12 -13.38 18.63
N PRO A 77 22.16 -14.22 18.47
CA PRO A 77 22.38 -14.98 17.23
C PRO A 77 21.37 -16.13 17.03
N GLN A 78 20.41 -16.28 17.94
CA GLN A 78 19.40 -17.31 17.90
C GLN A 78 18.24 -16.85 17.01
N PHE A 79 18.04 -17.59 15.92
CA PHE A 79 16.92 -17.45 15.00
C PHE A 79 15.93 -18.58 15.25
N ASP A 80 14.66 -18.23 15.41
CA ASP A 80 13.58 -19.22 15.50
C ASP A 80 13.04 -19.50 14.09
N PRO A 81 13.25 -20.71 13.53
CA PRO A 81 12.84 -21.01 12.16
C PRO A 81 11.33 -21.20 11.99
N GLU A 82 10.59 -21.48 13.07
CA GLU A 82 9.14 -21.67 13.00
C GLU A 82 8.43 -20.33 12.88
N THR A 83 8.83 -19.36 13.70
CA THR A 83 8.25 -18.01 13.70
C THR A 83 8.99 -17.03 12.78
N ARG A 84 10.19 -17.39 12.31
CA ARG A 84 11.13 -16.54 11.56
C ARG A 84 11.49 -15.26 12.31
N THR A 85 11.64 -15.37 13.63
CA THR A 85 11.96 -14.25 14.49
C THR A 85 13.38 -14.37 15.06
N MET A 86 13.93 -13.22 15.42
CA MET A 86 15.17 -13.08 16.18
C MET A 86 14.85 -12.49 17.55
N LYS A 87 15.67 -12.83 18.55
CA LYS A 87 15.53 -12.30 19.90
C LYS A 87 16.44 -11.09 20.11
N VAL A 88 15.84 -9.95 20.43
CA VAL A 88 16.57 -8.74 20.83
C VAL A 88 16.55 -8.63 22.34
N ARG A 89 17.73 -8.49 22.94
CA ARG A 89 17.88 -8.35 24.39
C ARG A 89 17.99 -6.88 24.76
N LEU A 90 17.12 -6.45 25.66
CA LEU A 90 17.11 -5.12 26.23
C LEU A 90 17.32 -5.20 27.75
N GLU A 91 17.93 -4.17 28.32
CA GLU A 91 18.09 -4.01 29.76
C GLU A 91 17.34 -2.77 30.23
N ALA A 92 16.55 -2.92 31.30
CA ALA A 92 15.78 -1.83 31.90
C ALA A 92 16.02 -1.76 33.40
N ASP A 93 16.16 -0.54 33.92
CA ASP A 93 16.10 -0.29 35.36
C ASP A 93 14.66 -0.51 35.84
N ASN A 94 14.50 -1.17 36.99
CA ASN A 94 13.20 -1.58 37.51
C ASN A 94 12.87 -0.94 38.87
N PRO A 95 12.72 0.40 38.92
CA PRO A 95 12.46 1.11 40.17
C PRO A 95 11.10 0.71 40.76
N GLY A 96 11.15 0.15 41.98
CA GLY A 96 9.98 -0.36 42.67
C GLY A 96 9.58 -1.79 42.29
N TYR A 97 10.45 -2.51 41.56
CA TYR A 97 10.32 -3.95 41.27
C TYR A 97 8.98 -4.34 40.63
N SER A 98 8.44 -3.44 39.81
CA SER A 98 7.13 -3.59 39.18
C SER A 98 7.17 -4.45 37.92
N LEU A 99 8.31 -4.52 37.23
CA LEU A 99 8.54 -5.52 36.19
C LEU A 99 8.94 -6.83 36.86
N ARG A 100 8.20 -7.91 36.57
CA ARG A 100 8.44 -9.24 37.11
C ARG A 100 8.99 -10.17 36.03
N PRO A 101 9.77 -11.20 36.40
CA PRO A 101 10.12 -12.28 35.47
C PRO A 101 8.88 -12.90 34.82
N ASP A 102 9.04 -13.38 33.59
CA ASP A 102 8.00 -14.02 32.77
C ASP A 102 6.78 -13.14 32.42
N MET A 103 6.86 -11.85 32.73
CA MET A 103 5.82 -10.87 32.39
C MET A 103 6.01 -10.34 30.96
N PHE A 104 4.90 -10.11 30.26
CA PHE A 104 4.89 -9.39 28.99
C PHE A 104 4.96 -7.87 29.17
N VAL A 105 5.62 -7.20 28.24
CA VAL A 105 5.69 -5.73 28.15
C VAL A 105 5.49 -5.30 26.70
N ASP A 106 4.90 -4.12 26.50
CA ASP A 106 4.83 -3.51 25.18
C ASP A 106 6.08 -2.67 24.95
N LEU A 107 6.67 -2.74 23.75
CA LEU A 107 7.84 -1.94 23.39
C LEU A 107 7.47 -0.87 22.38
N GLU A 108 7.75 0.38 22.71
CA GLU A 108 7.70 1.51 21.78
C GLU A 108 9.11 1.86 21.31
N VAL A 109 9.32 1.71 20.01
CA VAL A 109 10.61 1.92 19.35
C VAL A 109 10.53 3.18 18.49
N GLN A 110 11.33 4.19 18.84
CA GLN A 110 11.45 5.40 18.04
C GLN A 110 12.54 5.24 16.98
N VAL A 111 12.14 4.92 15.76
CA VAL A 111 13.08 4.79 14.64
C VAL A 111 13.27 6.15 13.97
N ARG A 112 14.49 6.69 14.01
CA ARG A 112 14.86 7.84 13.18
C ARG A 112 15.12 7.35 11.76
N MET A 113 14.21 7.65 10.85
CA MET A 113 14.45 7.40 9.43
C MET A 113 15.50 8.38 8.91
N ALA A 114 16.34 7.91 7.98
CA ALA A 114 17.24 8.80 7.25
C ALA A 114 16.42 9.90 6.55
N GLN A 115 16.98 11.11 6.46
CA GLN A 115 16.37 12.15 5.65
C GLN A 115 16.24 11.66 4.22
N ALA A 116 15.03 11.67 3.70
CA ALA A 116 14.73 11.26 2.35
C ALA A 116 13.68 12.18 1.74
N VAL A 117 13.79 12.43 0.44
CA VAL A 117 12.74 13.13 -0.31
C VAL A 117 11.53 12.21 -0.34
N THR A 118 10.39 12.67 0.16
CA THR A 118 9.15 11.90 0.15
C THR A 118 8.05 12.69 -0.53
N VAL A 119 7.20 11.98 -1.25
CA VAL A 119 6.01 12.53 -1.90
C VAL A 119 4.77 11.73 -1.47
N PRO A 120 3.57 12.33 -1.48
CA PRO A 120 2.34 11.56 -1.29
C PRO A 120 2.18 10.51 -2.38
N VAL A 121 1.61 9.35 -2.03
CA VAL A 121 1.42 8.24 -2.98
C VAL A 121 0.59 8.66 -4.20
N GLU A 122 -0.38 9.55 -4.01
CA GLU A 122 -1.25 10.06 -5.08
C GLU A 122 -0.52 10.92 -6.13
N ALA A 123 0.66 11.46 -5.80
CA ALA A 123 1.48 12.24 -6.72
C ALA A 123 2.28 11.37 -7.70
N VAL A 124 2.41 10.06 -7.42
CA VAL A 124 3.18 9.12 -8.24
C VAL A 124 2.25 8.39 -9.19
N ILE A 125 2.38 8.68 -10.49
CA ILE A 125 1.70 7.92 -11.54
C ILE A 125 2.56 6.70 -11.87
N ASP A 126 2.06 5.52 -11.53
CA ASP A 126 2.68 4.24 -11.84
C ASP A 126 2.02 3.62 -13.08
N SER A 127 2.74 3.58 -14.20
CA SER A 127 2.27 2.93 -15.44
C SER A 127 2.61 1.44 -15.49
N GLY A 128 3.17 0.88 -14.40
CA GLY A 128 3.73 -0.47 -14.32
C GLY A 128 5.12 -0.61 -14.96
N THR A 129 5.42 0.18 -15.99
CA THR A 129 6.73 0.22 -16.65
C THR A 129 7.66 1.31 -16.13
N ARG A 130 7.08 2.42 -15.64
CA ARG A 130 7.81 3.55 -15.05
C ARG A 130 6.94 4.30 -14.07
N LYS A 131 7.59 4.99 -13.13
CA LYS A 131 6.94 5.86 -12.16
C LYS A 131 7.23 7.31 -12.52
N THR A 132 6.19 8.12 -12.61
CA THR A 132 6.28 9.52 -13.05
C THR A 132 5.65 10.44 -12.02
N VAL A 133 6.33 11.54 -11.72
CA VAL A 133 5.82 12.65 -10.90
C VAL A 133 5.81 13.91 -11.76
N PHE A 134 4.80 14.76 -11.60
CA PHE A 134 4.73 16.05 -12.28
C PHE A 134 5.28 17.15 -11.39
N VAL A 135 6.37 17.79 -11.86
CA VAL A 135 6.99 18.93 -11.19
C VAL A 135 6.36 20.21 -11.73
N ASP A 136 5.87 21.06 -10.83
CA ASP A 136 5.33 22.38 -11.16
C ASP A 136 6.48 23.37 -11.36
N ARG A 137 6.60 23.91 -12.58
CA ARG A 137 7.58 24.93 -12.94
C ARG A 137 7.04 26.36 -12.82
N GLY A 138 5.81 26.51 -12.33
CA GLY A 138 5.09 27.78 -12.31
C GLY A 138 4.41 28.08 -13.65
N GLU A 139 3.59 29.13 -13.68
CA GLU A 139 2.86 29.58 -14.88
C GLU A 139 1.96 28.51 -15.51
N GLY A 140 1.51 27.52 -14.72
CA GLY A 140 0.73 26.39 -15.22
C GLY A 140 1.53 25.39 -16.07
N LYS A 141 2.86 25.46 -16.05
CA LYS A 141 3.74 24.53 -16.76
C LYS A 141 4.13 23.38 -15.84
N PHE A 142 3.81 22.17 -16.28
CA PHE A 142 4.10 20.94 -15.56
C PHE A 142 5.08 20.09 -16.36
N GLU A 143 6.15 19.65 -15.70
CA GLU A 143 7.19 18.83 -16.29
C GLU A 143 7.04 17.38 -15.79
N PRO A 144 6.77 16.40 -16.67
CA PRO A 144 6.78 14.99 -16.30
C PRO A 144 8.22 14.55 -16.00
N ARG A 145 8.44 13.95 -14.82
CA ARG A 145 9.74 13.43 -14.43
C ARG A 145 9.65 11.97 -14.00
N SER A 146 10.50 11.15 -14.61
CA SER A 146 10.66 9.76 -14.18
C SER A 146 11.37 9.72 -12.84
N VAL A 147 10.83 8.96 -11.89
CA VAL A 147 11.38 8.81 -10.54
C VAL A 147 11.63 7.34 -10.21
N GLU A 148 12.62 7.09 -9.36
CA GLU A 148 12.78 5.81 -8.67
C GLU A 148 12.21 5.96 -7.25
N THR A 149 11.36 5.01 -6.84
CA THR A 149 10.74 5.02 -5.52
C THR A 149 11.37 3.98 -4.60
N GLY A 150 11.60 4.33 -3.35
CA GLY A 150 12.04 3.43 -2.29
C GLY A 150 10.89 2.92 -1.43
N ARG A 151 11.05 3.00 -0.12
CA ARG A 151 10.09 2.48 0.86
C ARG A 151 8.79 3.29 0.86
N ARG A 152 7.68 2.59 1.12
CA ARG A 152 6.38 3.21 1.39
C ARG A 152 6.21 3.38 2.90
N MET A 153 5.79 4.57 3.30
CA MET A 153 5.59 4.98 4.70
C MET A 153 4.17 5.53 4.83
N GLY A 154 3.18 4.64 4.98
CA GLY A 154 1.77 5.02 5.03
C GLY A 154 1.26 5.63 3.72
N ASP A 155 0.92 6.91 3.77
CA ASP A 155 0.43 7.75 2.67
C ASP A 155 1.56 8.41 1.86
N ARG A 156 2.81 8.23 2.26
CA ARG A 156 3.99 8.76 1.57
C ARG A 156 4.87 7.66 0.99
N VAL A 157 5.62 8.02 -0.04
CA VAL A 157 6.63 7.17 -0.67
C VAL A 157 7.96 7.90 -0.78
N GLU A 158 9.04 7.19 -0.47
CA GLU A 158 10.41 7.65 -0.63
C GLU A 158 10.78 7.77 -2.11
N ILE A 159 11.40 8.87 -2.51
CA ILE A 159 12.00 9.06 -3.83
C ILE A 159 13.50 8.89 -3.69
N THR A 160 14.05 7.84 -4.30
CA THR A 160 15.49 7.54 -4.27
C THR A 160 16.23 8.29 -5.37
N LYS A 161 15.59 8.53 -6.51
CA LYS A 161 16.13 9.34 -7.61
C LYS A 161 15.02 10.06 -8.39
N GLY A 162 15.42 11.15 -9.04
CA GLY A 162 14.56 11.88 -9.98
C GLY A 162 13.76 13.01 -9.35
N LEU A 163 13.93 13.33 -8.07
CA LEU A 163 13.37 14.55 -7.48
C LEU A 163 14.36 15.13 -6.47
N ALA A 164 14.51 16.45 -6.48
CA ALA A 164 15.30 17.17 -5.50
C ALA A 164 14.41 17.71 -4.36
N GLU A 165 15.01 17.92 -3.19
CA GLU A 165 14.33 18.58 -2.09
C GLU A 165 13.88 20.00 -2.48
N GLY A 166 12.68 20.38 -2.07
CA GLY A 166 12.10 21.71 -2.34
C GLY A 166 11.38 21.87 -3.68
N GLU A 167 11.43 20.86 -4.56
CA GLU A 167 10.64 20.89 -5.79
C GLU A 167 9.14 20.80 -5.51
N LYS A 168 8.36 21.68 -6.16
CA LYS A 168 6.90 21.65 -6.08
C LYS A 168 6.36 20.57 -7.02
N ILE A 169 5.52 19.70 -6.49
CA ILE A 169 4.92 18.59 -7.23
C ILE A 169 3.40 18.65 -7.19
N VAL A 170 2.78 18.07 -8.21
CA VAL A 170 1.32 17.96 -8.30
C VAL A 170 0.84 16.72 -7.54
N VAL A 171 -0.05 16.93 -6.56
CA VAL A 171 -0.57 15.88 -5.68
C VAL A 171 -1.95 15.35 -6.06
N SER A 172 -2.74 16.11 -6.82
CA SER A 172 -4.14 15.77 -7.09
C SER A 172 -4.48 15.82 -8.57
N GLY A 173 -5.22 14.79 -9.02
CA GLY A 173 -5.64 14.53 -10.40
C GLY A 173 -6.50 15.59 -11.09
N ASN A 174 -6.70 16.78 -10.52
CA ASN A 174 -7.31 17.91 -11.25
C ASN A 174 -6.44 18.38 -12.44
N PHE A 175 -5.14 18.09 -12.43
CA PHE A 175 -4.27 18.29 -13.61
C PHE A 175 -4.67 17.39 -14.80
N LEU A 176 -5.21 16.20 -14.55
CA LEU A 176 -5.64 15.26 -15.60
C LEU A 176 -6.93 15.71 -16.31
N ILE A 177 -7.58 16.78 -15.84
CA ILE A 177 -8.83 17.28 -16.42
C ILE A 177 -8.56 18.20 -17.62
N ASP A 178 -7.41 18.86 -17.67
CA ASP A 178 -7.06 19.75 -18.78
C ASP A 178 -6.67 18.97 -20.06
N SER A 179 -7.26 19.35 -21.19
CA SER A 179 -7.03 18.70 -22.49
C SER A 179 -5.59 18.81 -22.98
N GLU A 180 -4.87 19.87 -22.61
CA GLU A 180 -3.45 20.08 -22.95
C GLU A 180 -2.55 19.11 -22.17
N SER A 181 -2.88 18.86 -20.90
CA SER A 181 -2.21 17.87 -20.05
C SER A 181 -2.34 16.46 -20.59
N ARG A 182 -3.54 16.06 -21.07
CA ARG A 182 -3.76 14.74 -21.70
C ARG A 182 -3.00 14.58 -23.00
N MET A 183 -2.97 15.62 -23.85
CA MET A 183 -2.16 15.60 -25.08
C MET A 183 -0.67 15.51 -24.77
N ARG A 184 -0.17 16.22 -23.75
CA ARG A 184 1.24 16.10 -23.31
C ARG A 184 1.55 14.75 -22.68
N LEU A 185 0.64 14.18 -21.90
CA LEU A 185 0.75 12.83 -21.33
C LEU A 185 0.83 11.76 -22.42
N ALA A 186 0.00 11.89 -23.47
CA ALA A 186 0.04 11.03 -24.65
C ALA A 186 1.33 11.22 -25.46
N ALA A 187 1.75 12.48 -25.70
CA ALA A 187 3.00 12.79 -26.40
C ALA A 187 4.26 12.35 -25.63
N ALA A 188 4.20 12.33 -24.29
CA ALA A 188 5.25 11.81 -23.41
C ALA A 188 5.19 10.27 -23.25
N GLY A 189 4.22 9.60 -23.88
CA GLY A 189 4.04 8.14 -23.86
C GLY A 189 3.60 7.57 -22.51
N ILE A 190 2.97 8.38 -21.65
CA ILE A 190 2.57 7.99 -20.29
C ILE A 190 1.32 7.08 -20.33
N TYR A 191 0.48 7.27 -21.34
CA TYR A 191 -0.53 6.28 -21.76
C TYR A 191 -0.13 5.79 -23.16
N GLY A 192 -0.06 4.47 -23.35
CA GLY A 192 0.08 3.90 -24.70
C GLY A 192 -1.05 4.42 -25.59
N ALA A 193 -0.76 4.74 -26.85
CA ALA A 193 -1.82 5.08 -27.79
C ALA A 193 -2.79 3.90 -27.86
N TRP A 194 -4.07 4.16 -27.60
CA TRP A 194 -5.12 3.16 -27.68
C TRP A 194 -5.66 3.12 -29.09
N HIS A 195 -5.72 1.94 -29.68
CA HIS A 195 -6.26 1.69 -31.02
C HIS A 195 -7.45 0.75 -30.92
N VAL A 196 -8.35 0.81 -31.90
CA VAL A 196 -9.50 -0.11 -31.97
C VAL A 196 -9.17 -1.21 -32.97
N ASP A 197 -9.31 -2.47 -32.55
CA ASP A 197 -9.17 -3.63 -33.43
C ASP A 197 -10.31 -3.64 -34.47
N PRO A 198 -10.03 -3.54 -35.78
CA PRO A 198 -11.06 -3.41 -36.81
C PRO A 198 -11.87 -4.70 -37.05
N VAL A 199 -11.47 -5.83 -36.46
CA VAL A 199 -12.16 -7.13 -36.61
C VAL A 199 -13.17 -7.38 -35.50
N CYS A 200 -12.88 -6.90 -34.28
CA CYS A 200 -13.71 -7.19 -33.10
C CYS A 200 -14.07 -5.97 -32.26
N GLU A 201 -13.64 -4.77 -32.67
CA GLU A 201 -13.92 -3.48 -32.03
C GLU A 201 -13.40 -3.35 -30.58
N MET A 202 -12.46 -4.21 -30.16
CA MET A 202 -11.84 -4.10 -28.83
C MET A 202 -10.74 -3.04 -28.79
N ASN A 203 -10.59 -2.39 -27.63
CA ASN A 203 -9.49 -1.47 -27.36
C ASN A 203 -8.16 -2.25 -27.20
N VAL A 204 -7.16 -1.80 -27.95
CA VAL A 204 -5.84 -2.39 -28.04
C VAL A 204 -4.80 -1.36 -27.61
N ASP A 205 -3.96 -1.73 -26.66
CA ASP A 205 -2.78 -0.95 -26.29
C ASP A 205 -1.70 -1.11 -27.37
N GLU A 206 -1.24 0.00 -27.95
CA GLU A 206 -0.21 0.01 -29.00
C GLU A 206 1.07 -0.71 -28.59
N GLY A 207 1.53 -0.51 -27.35
CA GLY A 207 2.76 -1.09 -26.83
C GLY A 207 2.68 -2.61 -26.75
N LYS A 208 1.57 -3.14 -26.21
CA LYS A 208 1.32 -4.59 -26.14
C LYS A 208 1.16 -5.22 -27.51
N ALA A 209 0.47 -4.55 -28.44
CA ALA A 209 0.28 -5.06 -29.80
C ALA A 209 1.60 -5.10 -30.59
N LYS A 210 2.42 -4.04 -30.51
CA LYS A 210 3.75 -4.01 -31.13
C LYS A 210 4.68 -5.08 -30.55
N ALA A 211 4.73 -5.20 -29.22
CA ALA A 211 5.55 -6.20 -28.54
C ALA A 211 5.14 -7.64 -28.90
N ALA A 212 3.84 -7.87 -29.10
CA ALA A 212 3.31 -9.17 -29.51
C ALA A 212 3.33 -9.42 -31.02
N GLY A 213 3.82 -8.48 -31.85
CA GLY A 213 3.79 -8.61 -33.30
C GLY A 213 2.39 -8.61 -33.92
N LYS A 214 1.39 -8.10 -33.19
CA LYS A 214 -0.03 -8.07 -33.56
C LYS A 214 -0.38 -6.78 -34.30
N THR A 215 0.42 -6.44 -35.31
CA THR A 215 0.23 -5.27 -36.17
C THR A 215 0.22 -5.68 -37.63
N VAL A 216 -0.59 -5.00 -38.44
CA VAL A 216 -0.65 -5.23 -39.91
C VAL A 216 -0.72 -3.90 -40.62
N ASP A 217 0.18 -3.70 -41.59
CA ASP A 217 0.15 -2.54 -42.47
C ASP A 217 -0.73 -2.82 -43.71
N HIS A 218 -1.69 -1.94 -43.96
CA HIS A 218 -2.55 -2.02 -45.14
C HIS A 218 -2.96 -0.62 -45.60
N GLY A 219 -2.79 -0.30 -46.89
CA GLY A 219 -3.20 1.00 -47.44
C GLY A 219 -2.47 2.22 -46.86
N GLY A 220 -1.25 2.04 -46.33
CA GLY A 220 -0.47 3.12 -45.71
C GLY A 220 -0.82 3.42 -44.25
N MET A 221 -1.69 2.61 -43.62
CA MET A 221 -2.01 2.69 -42.19
C MET A 221 -1.61 1.39 -41.47
N THR A 222 -1.09 1.52 -40.25
CA THR A 222 -0.81 0.40 -39.35
C THR A 222 -2.03 0.11 -38.48
N TYR A 223 -2.52 -1.12 -38.53
CA TYR A 223 -3.64 -1.60 -37.70
C TYR A 223 -3.13 -2.45 -36.53
N TYR A 224 -3.80 -2.37 -35.39
CA TYR A 224 -3.43 -3.03 -34.14
C TYR A 224 -4.53 -4.02 -33.73
N PHE A 225 -4.14 -5.22 -33.31
CA PHE A 225 -5.07 -6.33 -33.05
C PHE A 225 -4.95 -6.87 -31.63
N CYS A 226 -6.09 -7.26 -31.05
CA CYS A 226 -6.15 -7.80 -29.69
C CYS A 226 -5.62 -9.25 -29.62
N SER A 227 -5.75 -10.01 -30.71
CA SER A 227 -5.43 -11.44 -30.77
C SER A 227 -4.89 -11.83 -32.14
N ASP A 228 -4.18 -12.96 -32.19
CA ASP A 228 -3.64 -13.52 -33.43
C ASP A 228 -4.75 -13.97 -34.39
N ASP A 229 -5.91 -14.35 -33.85
CA ASP A 229 -7.12 -14.66 -34.63
C ASP A 229 -7.63 -13.43 -35.39
N CYS A 230 -7.60 -12.25 -34.76
CA CYS A 230 -7.99 -11.00 -35.41
C CYS A 230 -6.98 -10.60 -36.50
N VAL A 231 -5.68 -10.78 -36.26
CA VAL A 231 -4.64 -10.61 -37.29
C VAL A 231 -4.89 -11.52 -38.49
N ALA A 232 -5.18 -12.80 -38.25
CA ALA A 232 -5.42 -13.79 -39.29
C ALA A 232 -6.69 -13.47 -40.10
N LYS A 233 -7.77 -13.04 -39.44
CA LYS A 233 -9.01 -12.62 -40.09
C LYS A 233 -8.81 -11.39 -40.96
N PHE A 234 -8.07 -10.40 -40.47
CA PHE A 234 -7.78 -9.18 -41.21
C PHE A 234 -6.89 -9.44 -42.44
N ARG A 235 -5.86 -10.28 -42.32
CA ARG A 235 -4.99 -10.64 -43.47
C ARG A 235 -5.73 -11.39 -44.58
N LYS A 236 -6.76 -12.18 -44.25
CA LYS A 236 -7.56 -12.93 -45.23
C LYS A 236 -8.48 -12.04 -46.05
N GLU A 237 -9.15 -11.07 -45.41
CA GLU A 237 -10.13 -10.19 -46.06
C GLU A 237 -10.00 -8.73 -45.59
N PRO A 238 -8.87 -8.03 -45.85
CA PRO A 238 -8.63 -6.70 -45.30
C PRO A 238 -9.67 -5.68 -45.79
N ALA A 239 -10.08 -5.76 -47.05
CA ALA A 239 -11.09 -4.87 -47.64
C ALA A 239 -12.46 -4.91 -46.93
N LYS A 240 -12.78 -6.00 -46.21
CA LYS A 240 -14.01 -6.15 -45.43
C LYS A 240 -14.01 -5.30 -44.17
N TYR A 241 -12.84 -5.16 -43.53
CA TYR A 241 -12.68 -4.46 -42.25
C TYR A 241 -12.21 -3.00 -42.44
N VAL A 242 -11.64 -2.69 -43.61
CA VAL A 242 -11.19 -1.33 -43.96
C VAL A 242 -12.37 -0.40 -44.29
N LYS A 243 -13.53 -0.92 -44.72
CA LYS A 243 -14.74 -0.13 -45.07
C LYS A 243 -15.51 0.49 -43.89
N GLY A 244 -14.96 0.46 -42.68
CA GLY A 244 -15.40 1.26 -41.54
C GLY A 244 -14.25 2.02 -40.85
N ALA A 245 -13.02 1.89 -41.37
CA ALA A 245 -11.79 2.38 -40.76
C ALA A 245 -11.18 3.55 -41.54
N ALA A 246 -12.02 4.49 -41.98
CA ALA A 246 -11.57 5.88 -41.89
C ALA A 246 -11.41 6.17 -40.39
N PRO A 247 -10.46 7.00 -39.94
CA PRO A 247 -10.65 7.65 -38.67
C PRO A 247 -11.96 8.41 -38.84
N LYS A 248 -13.03 7.85 -38.29
CA LYS A 248 -14.11 8.68 -37.83
C LYS A 248 -13.40 9.62 -36.87
N ALA A 249 -13.09 10.81 -37.38
CA ALA A 249 -13.11 12.02 -36.60
C ALA A 249 -14.55 12.15 -36.06
N GLU A 250 -14.90 11.21 -35.18
CA GLU A 250 -16.07 11.26 -34.35
C GLU A 250 -15.55 11.97 -33.12
N THR A 251 -15.70 13.29 -33.14
CA THR A 251 -16.78 13.94 -32.41
C THR A 251 -16.71 13.49 -30.97
N ALA A 252 -16.20 14.41 -30.14
CA ALA A 252 -16.44 14.45 -28.72
C ALA A 252 -17.75 13.71 -28.38
N ARG A 253 -17.64 12.46 -27.94
CA ARG A 253 -18.64 11.96 -27.02
C ARG A 253 -18.24 12.58 -25.70
N GLU A 254 -18.92 13.68 -25.39
CA GLU A 254 -19.01 14.22 -24.04
C GLU A 254 -19.13 13.04 -23.08
N SER A 255 -18.07 12.79 -22.31
CA SER A 255 -18.16 12.07 -21.05
C SER A 255 -18.22 13.07 -19.89
N ASP A 256 -18.82 14.23 -20.16
CA ASP A 256 -19.23 15.17 -19.14
C ASP A 256 -20.48 14.61 -18.46
N GLY A 257 -20.33 14.23 -17.19
CA GLY A 257 -21.46 14.01 -16.30
C GLY A 257 -22.19 12.67 -16.45
N LEU A 258 -21.47 11.55 -16.55
CA LEU A 258 -22.10 10.25 -16.29
C LEU A 258 -22.76 10.28 -14.90
N PRO A 259 -24.07 9.99 -14.79
CA PRO A 259 -24.75 10.01 -13.51
C PRO A 259 -24.15 8.94 -12.60
N VAL A 260 -23.90 9.35 -11.37
CA VAL A 260 -23.30 8.51 -10.34
C VAL A 260 -24.42 7.77 -9.60
N ASP A 261 -24.24 6.47 -9.39
CA ASP A 261 -25.12 5.67 -8.54
C ASP A 261 -25.12 6.26 -7.12
N PRO A 262 -26.26 6.73 -6.59
CA PRO A 262 -26.33 7.39 -5.29
C PRO A 262 -26.10 6.45 -4.10
N VAL A 263 -26.11 5.13 -4.32
CA VAL A 263 -25.90 4.12 -3.28
C VAL A 263 -24.42 3.78 -3.12
N CYS A 264 -23.69 3.59 -4.23
CA CYS A 264 -22.30 3.11 -4.19
C CYS A 264 -21.26 4.10 -4.73
N GLY A 265 -21.68 5.19 -5.40
CA GLY A 265 -20.76 6.18 -5.95
C GLY A 265 -20.09 5.79 -7.27
N MET A 266 -20.50 4.67 -7.89
CA MET A 266 -19.96 4.28 -9.20
C MET A 266 -20.61 5.08 -10.33
N ALA A 267 -19.81 5.48 -11.31
CA ALA A 267 -20.32 6.09 -12.54
C ALA A 267 -21.14 5.07 -13.32
N VAL A 268 -22.37 5.44 -13.71
CA VAL A 268 -23.30 4.56 -14.41
C VAL A 268 -23.55 5.09 -15.81
N ASP A 269 -23.38 4.22 -16.80
CA ASP A 269 -23.81 4.48 -18.16
C ASP A 269 -25.37 4.48 -18.25
N PRO A 270 -26.01 5.61 -18.61
CA PRO A 270 -27.48 5.72 -18.62
C PRO A 270 -28.16 4.80 -19.64
N MET A 271 -27.51 4.49 -20.77
CA MET A 271 -28.10 3.63 -21.79
C MET A 271 -28.12 2.17 -21.30
N THR A 272 -27.02 1.74 -20.69
CA THR A 272 -26.85 0.41 -20.11
C THR A 272 -27.82 0.20 -18.95
N ALA A 273 -27.97 1.20 -18.07
CA ALA A 273 -28.91 1.15 -16.96
C ALA A 273 -30.37 1.11 -17.44
N ARG A 274 -30.75 1.87 -18.48
CA ARG A 274 -32.10 1.80 -19.06
C ARG A 274 -32.38 0.46 -19.73
N ALA A 275 -31.43 -0.05 -20.50
CA ALA A 275 -31.56 -1.37 -21.15
C ALA A 275 -31.71 -2.50 -20.13
N ALA A 276 -31.06 -2.38 -18.97
CA ALA A 276 -31.15 -3.34 -17.88
C ALA A 276 -32.29 -3.05 -16.87
N ASN A 277 -33.15 -2.06 -17.12
CA ASN A 277 -34.22 -1.61 -16.22
C ASN A 277 -33.73 -1.19 -14.80
N ARG A 278 -32.49 -0.70 -14.70
CA ARG A 278 -31.81 -0.21 -13.48
C ARG A 278 -31.91 1.30 -13.35
N VAL A 279 -33.13 1.82 -13.48
CA VAL A 279 -33.47 3.24 -13.32
C VAL A 279 -34.54 3.42 -12.27
N GLY A 280 -34.51 4.55 -11.56
CA GLY A 280 -35.50 4.91 -10.54
C GLY A 280 -35.71 6.41 -10.48
N GLU A 281 -36.85 6.84 -9.94
CA GLU A 281 -37.23 8.25 -9.90
C GLU A 281 -37.59 8.67 -8.47
N HIS A 282 -37.08 9.82 -8.05
CA HIS A 282 -37.45 10.41 -6.76
C HIS A 282 -37.42 11.94 -6.84
N LYS A 283 -38.50 12.60 -6.38
CA LYS A 283 -38.68 14.06 -6.44
C LYS A 283 -38.44 14.68 -7.83
N GLY A 284 -38.89 13.99 -8.89
CA GLY A 284 -38.78 14.45 -10.28
C GLY A 284 -37.38 14.36 -10.87
N LYS A 285 -36.43 13.68 -10.21
CA LYS A 285 -35.08 13.42 -10.71
C LYS A 285 -34.93 11.92 -10.99
N THR A 286 -34.40 11.58 -12.16
CA THR A 286 -34.07 10.21 -12.56
C THR A 286 -32.67 9.83 -12.05
N TYR A 287 -32.57 8.66 -11.43
CA TYR A 287 -31.35 8.05 -10.93
C TYR A 287 -31.05 6.75 -11.68
N TYR A 288 -29.77 6.45 -11.85
CA TYR A 288 -29.27 5.28 -12.58
C TYR A 288 -28.45 4.42 -11.64
N PHE A 289 -28.64 3.10 -11.70
CA PHE A 289 -28.00 2.17 -10.76
C PHE A 289 -27.07 1.20 -11.47
N CYS A 290 -25.91 0.93 -10.86
CA CYS A 290 -24.91 0.01 -11.37
C CYS A 290 -25.40 -1.46 -11.30
N SER A 291 -26.20 -1.79 -10.28
CA SER A 291 -26.71 -3.13 -10.01
C SER A 291 -28.16 -3.10 -9.51
N ASP A 292 -28.85 -4.23 -9.63
CA ASP A 292 -30.22 -4.40 -9.13
C ASP A 292 -30.29 -4.25 -7.59
N GLU A 293 -29.21 -4.55 -6.89
CA GLU A 293 -29.09 -4.39 -5.44
C GLU A 293 -29.03 -2.92 -5.02
N CYS A 294 -28.33 -2.08 -5.80
CA CYS A 294 -28.30 -0.64 -5.58
C CYS A 294 -29.69 -0.03 -5.85
N LYS A 295 -30.37 -0.45 -6.93
CA LYS A 295 -31.75 -0.04 -7.19
C LYS A 295 -32.69 -0.38 -6.02
N LYS A 296 -32.67 -1.64 -5.56
CA LYS A 296 -33.50 -2.10 -4.44
C LYS A 296 -33.19 -1.34 -3.15
N SER A 297 -31.92 -1.01 -2.90
CA SER A 297 -31.50 -0.26 -1.72
C SER A 297 -31.99 1.19 -1.77
N PHE A 298 -31.96 1.81 -2.95
CA PHE A 298 -32.51 3.13 -3.17
C PHE A 298 -34.04 3.16 -3.01
N GLU A 299 -34.76 2.21 -3.58
CA GLU A 299 -36.23 2.14 -3.47
C GLU A 299 -36.73 1.95 -2.03
N LYS A 300 -35.94 1.29 -1.18
CA LYS A 300 -36.26 1.09 0.25
C LYS A 300 -36.15 2.37 1.08
N ASP A 301 -35.20 3.25 0.76
CA ASP A 301 -35.01 4.52 1.47
C ASP A 301 -34.44 5.61 0.52
N PRO A 302 -35.28 6.17 -0.38
CA PRO A 302 -34.80 7.10 -1.38
C PRO A 302 -34.27 8.40 -0.79
N ALA A 303 -34.81 8.83 0.37
CA ALA A 303 -34.42 10.08 1.03
C ALA A 303 -32.99 10.04 1.58
N LYS A 304 -32.51 8.86 1.98
CA LYS A 304 -31.13 8.66 2.45
C LYS A 304 -30.08 8.85 1.36
N TYR A 305 -30.39 8.40 0.14
CA TYR A 305 -29.44 8.37 -0.99
C TYR A 305 -29.61 9.54 -1.95
N ALA A 306 -30.80 10.14 -2.03
CA ALA A 306 -31.05 11.37 -2.78
C ALA A 306 -30.48 12.59 -2.03
N ARG A 307 -29.16 12.70 -1.92
CA ARG A 307 -28.49 13.95 -1.49
C ARG A 307 -28.48 14.97 -2.65
N LYS A 308 -28.60 16.25 -2.29
CA LYS A 308 -28.75 17.43 -3.16
C LYS A 308 -27.75 17.46 -4.32
#